data_AF-A0A941HZN1-F1
#
_entry.id   AF-A0A941HZN1-F1
#
_cell.length_a   1.000
_cell.length_b   1.000
_cell.length_c   1.000
_cell.angle_alpha   90.00
_cell.angle_beta   90.00
_cell.angle_gamma   90.00
#
_symmetry.space_group_name_H-M   'P 1'
#
loop_
_entity.id
_entity.type
_entity.pdbx_description
1 polymer ?
#
loop_
_entity_poly.entity_id
_entity_poly.type
_entity_poly.pdbx_seq_one_letter_code
_entity_poly.pdbx_strand_id
1 'polypeptide(L)'
;MPDIARWKHTKLLMNLGNAVVALCGDAGRGSDLLRRTGEEGRAVLAAAGIAHASEDEDRARRADVLRVRPIAGRDRPGSSTWQSLARGTGTSEVDALNGEVVRIGARAGVPTPVNAALTRLVLAATREGRPPGTHTPHEVLAAAGVD
;
A
#
# COMPACT_ATOMS: atom_id res chain seq x y z
N MET A 1 6.25 23.42 -7.95
CA MET A 1 6.34 22.74 -9.26
C MET A 1 5.28 21.64 -9.33
N PRO A 2 4.34 21.68 -10.28
CA PRO A 2 3.22 20.74 -10.40
C PRO A 2 3.64 19.27 -10.45
N ASP A 3 4.83 18.99 -10.96
CA ASP A 3 5.35 17.63 -11.13
C ASP A 3 5.59 16.92 -9.78
N ILE A 4 6.11 17.61 -8.75
CA ILE A 4 6.47 16.99 -7.46
C ILE A 4 5.22 16.43 -6.76
N ALA A 5 4.10 17.14 -6.81
CA ALA A 5 2.86 16.70 -6.18
C ALA A 5 2.30 15.44 -6.88
N ARG A 6 2.35 15.40 -8.21
CA ARG A 6 1.93 14.24 -9.00
C ARG A 6 2.73 12.98 -8.68
N TRP A 7 4.06 13.10 -8.60
CA TRP A 7 4.93 11.99 -8.24
C TRP A 7 4.76 11.50 -6.80
N LYS A 8 4.34 12.36 -5.87
CA LYS A 8 3.98 11.94 -4.50
C LYS A 8 2.77 11.00 -4.51
N HIS A 9 1.75 11.26 -5.32
CA HIS A 9 0.57 10.42 -5.42
C HIS A 9 0.85 9.10 -6.15
N THR A 10 1.73 9.10 -7.15
CA THR A 10 2.25 7.84 -7.73
C THR A 10 2.95 6.99 -6.68
N LYS A 11 3.80 7.60 -5.86
CA LYS A 11 4.49 6.89 -4.77
C LYS A 11 3.52 6.39 -3.70
N LEU A 12 2.47 7.15 -3.39
CA LEU A 12 1.40 6.71 -2.50
C LEU A 12 0.77 5.41 -3.02
N LEU A 13 0.33 5.38 -4.29
CA LEU A 13 -0.28 4.19 -4.92
C LEU A 13 0.64 2.97 -4.87
N MET A 14 1.93 3.14 -5.18
CA MET A 14 2.91 2.06 -5.11
C MET A 14 3.06 1.48 -3.69
N ASN A 15 2.94 2.34 -2.67
CA ASN A 15 3.13 1.96 -1.29
C ASN A 15 1.89 1.36 -0.63
N LEU A 16 0.69 1.44 -1.23
CA LEU A 16 -0.53 0.84 -0.66
C LEU A 16 -0.40 -0.67 -0.48
N GLY A 17 0.29 -1.35 -1.40
CA GLY A 17 0.56 -2.79 -1.33
C GLY A 17 1.46 -3.20 -0.16
N ASN A 18 2.11 -2.26 0.52
CA ASN A 18 2.96 -2.57 1.66
C ASN A 18 2.16 -3.17 2.82
N ALA A 19 0.93 -2.72 3.03
CA ALA A 19 0.02 -3.29 4.03
C ALA A 19 -0.36 -4.74 3.71
N VAL A 20 -0.56 -5.05 2.42
CA VAL A 20 -0.88 -6.41 1.95
C VAL A 20 0.29 -7.36 2.21
N VAL A 21 1.52 -6.97 1.84
CA VAL A 21 2.71 -7.79 2.11
C VAL A 21 2.99 -7.91 3.61
N ALA A 22 2.72 -6.85 4.38
CA ALA A 22 2.90 -6.86 5.83
C ALA A 22 1.96 -7.87 6.52
N LEU A 23 0.68 -7.91 6.14
CA LEU A 23 -0.30 -8.81 6.74
C LEU A 23 -0.25 -10.23 6.16
N CYS A 24 0.02 -10.38 4.85
CA CYS A 24 -0.14 -11.64 4.14
C CYS A 24 1.17 -12.27 3.64
N GLY A 25 2.31 -11.59 3.78
CA GLY A 25 3.58 -12.08 3.24
C GLY A 25 3.49 -12.36 1.73
N ASP A 26 4.06 -13.48 1.29
CA ASP A 26 4.07 -13.85 -0.13
C ASP A 26 2.67 -14.21 -0.67
N ALA A 27 1.75 -14.69 0.17
CA ALA A 27 0.37 -14.93 -0.24
C ALA A 27 -0.35 -13.65 -0.69
N GLY A 28 0.12 -12.48 -0.22
CA GLY A 28 -0.39 -11.18 -0.66
C GLY A 28 0.07 -10.79 -2.07
N ARG A 29 1.15 -11.36 -2.59
CA ARG A 29 1.72 -10.98 -3.90
C ARG A 29 0.85 -11.55 -5.02
N GLY A 30 0.46 -10.68 -5.96
CA GLY A 30 -0.41 -11.08 -7.08
C GLY A 30 -1.85 -11.45 -6.66
N SER A 31 -2.22 -11.22 -5.39
CA SER A 31 -3.55 -11.53 -4.87
C SER A 31 -4.62 -10.57 -5.37
N ASP A 32 -5.87 -11.03 -5.33
CA ASP A 32 -7.03 -10.17 -5.61
C ASP A 32 -7.11 -8.98 -4.63
N LEU A 33 -6.70 -9.20 -3.38
CA LEU A 33 -6.55 -8.16 -2.36
C LEU A 33 -5.61 -7.04 -2.82
N LEU A 34 -4.43 -7.38 -3.33
CA LEU A 34 -3.46 -6.40 -3.82
C LEU A 34 -4.03 -5.60 -5.00
N ARG A 35 -4.71 -6.28 -5.92
CA ARG A 35 -5.37 -5.66 -7.07
C ARG A 35 -6.42 -4.65 -6.62
N ARG A 36 -7.37 -5.07 -5.77
CA ARG A 36 -8.46 -4.22 -5.25
C ARG A 36 -7.93 -3.04 -4.43
N THR A 37 -6.88 -3.25 -3.64
CA THR A 37 -6.21 -2.17 -2.88
C THR A 37 -5.76 -1.03 -3.80
N GLY A 38 -5.13 -1.38 -4.93
CA GLY A 38 -4.69 -0.40 -5.93
C GLY A 38 -5.84 0.23 -6.73
N GLU A 39 -6.89 -0.54 -7.02
CA GLU A 39 -8.08 -0.04 -7.72
C GLU A 39 -8.82 1.02 -6.92
N GLU A 40 -9.06 0.78 -5.62
CA GLU A 40 -9.62 1.80 -4.72
C GLU A 40 -8.76 3.06 -4.70
N GLY A 41 -7.44 2.92 -4.56
CA GLY A 41 -6.52 4.06 -4.55
C GLY A 41 -6.61 4.90 -5.81
N ARG A 42 -6.63 4.27 -6.99
CA ARG A 42 -6.78 4.97 -8.28
C ARG A 42 -8.15 5.62 -8.42
N ALA A 43 -9.22 4.93 -8.04
CA ALA A 43 -10.59 5.46 -8.09
C ALA A 43 -10.74 6.71 -7.22
N VAL A 44 -10.16 6.70 -6.02
CA VAL A 44 -10.14 7.84 -5.09
C VAL A 44 -9.40 9.04 -5.68
N LEU A 45 -8.18 8.84 -6.20
CA LEU A 45 -7.41 9.94 -6.80
C LEU A 45 -8.12 10.52 -8.02
N ALA A 46 -8.73 9.67 -8.85
CA ALA A 46 -9.51 10.11 -10.01
C ALA A 46 -10.73 10.95 -9.60
N ALA A 47 -11.53 10.48 -8.63
CA ALA A 47 -12.70 11.22 -8.15
C ALA A 47 -12.34 12.54 -7.45
N ALA A 48 -11.18 12.61 -6.80
CA ALA A 48 -10.68 13.83 -6.17
C ALA A 48 -10.00 14.81 -7.16
N GLY A 49 -9.90 14.48 -8.45
CA GLY A 49 -9.19 15.30 -9.45
C GLY A 49 -7.69 15.40 -9.18
N ILE A 50 -7.11 14.41 -8.48
CA ILE A 50 -5.71 14.40 -8.09
C ILE A 50 -4.88 13.68 -9.16
N ALA A 51 -4.06 14.45 -9.88
CA ALA A 51 -3.16 13.91 -10.88
C ALA A 51 -2.09 12.99 -10.24
N HIS A 52 -1.86 11.85 -10.88
CA HIS A 52 -0.72 10.96 -10.64
C HIS A 52 -0.05 10.62 -11.98
N ALA A 53 1.22 10.21 -11.96
CA ALA A 53 1.87 9.68 -13.15
C ALA A 53 1.24 8.33 -13.54
N SER A 54 1.13 8.09 -14.85
CA SER A 54 0.67 6.81 -15.38
C SER A 54 1.65 5.69 -15.02
N GLU A 55 1.18 4.44 -15.10
CA GLU A 55 2.02 3.28 -14.83
C GLU A 55 3.24 3.21 -15.77
N ASP A 56 3.08 3.65 -17.03
CA ASP A 56 4.15 3.67 -18.02
C ASP A 56 5.19 4.76 -17.73
N GLU A 57 4.75 5.95 -17.29
CA GLU A 57 5.68 7.01 -16.88
C GLU A 57 6.46 6.62 -15.63
N ASP A 58 5.81 5.97 -14.67
CA ASP A 58 6.49 5.42 -13.50
C ASP A 58 7.49 4.32 -13.90
N ARG A 59 7.09 3.39 -14.77
CA ARG A 59 7.96 2.33 -15.28
C ARG A 59 9.16 2.90 -16.03
N ALA A 60 8.96 3.88 -16.91
CA ALA A 60 10.02 4.53 -17.67
C ALA A 60 10.98 5.30 -16.76
N ARG A 61 10.46 6.07 -15.81
CA ARG A 61 11.28 6.75 -14.80
C ARG A 61 12.07 5.76 -13.96
N ARG A 62 11.46 4.64 -13.56
CA ARG A 62 12.16 3.58 -12.83
C ARG A 62 13.22 2.91 -13.69
N ALA A 63 12.99 2.66 -14.97
CA ALA A 63 14.04 2.13 -15.85
C ALA A 63 15.26 3.07 -15.95
N ASP A 64 15.03 4.39 -15.85
CA ASP A 64 16.09 5.40 -15.92
C ASP A 64 16.81 5.62 -14.56
N VAL A 65 16.05 5.64 -13.46
CA VAL A 65 16.57 5.89 -12.09
C VAL A 65 17.05 4.61 -11.38
N LEU A 66 16.36 3.48 -11.57
CA LEU A 66 16.74 2.15 -11.07
C LEU A 66 17.62 1.41 -12.09
N ARG A 67 18.62 2.09 -12.67
CA ARG A 67 19.90 1.42 -12.97
C ARG A 67 20.54 1.00 -11.65
N VAL A 68 19.91 0.03 -10.98
CA VAL A 68 20.35 -0.56 -9.73
C VAL A 68 21.69 -1.23 -10.03
N ARG A 69 22.78 -0.59 -9.61
CA ARG A 69 24.01 -1.36 -9.38
C ARG A 69 23.70 -2.29 -8.21
N PRO A 70 23.92 -3.61 -8.34
CA PRO A 70 23.62 -4.54 -7.28
C PRO A 70 24.47 -4.19 -6.05
N ILE A 71 23.83 -3.71 -4.98
CA ILE A 71 24.47 -3.62 -3.68
C ILE A 71 24.27 -5.00 -3.02
N ALA A 72 25.33 -5.81 -3.09
CA ALA A 72 25.49 -7.05 -2.31
C ALA A 72 24.42 -8.16 -2.47
N GLY A 73 23.88 -8.37 -3.68
CA GLY A 73 23.30 -9.66 -4.09
C GLY A 73 22.12 -10.21 -3.26
N ARG A 74 21.41 -9.37 -2.51
CA ARG A 74 20.18 -9.76 -1.81
C ARG A 74 19.07 -8.78 -2.13
N ASP A 75 18.04 -9.25 -2.84
CA ASP A 75 16.73 -8.60 -2.83
C ASP A 75 16.25 -8.55 -1.39
N ARG A 76 16.22 -7.38 -0.77
CA ARG A 76 15.68 -7.20 0.58
C ARG A 76 14.16 -7.40 0.49
N PRO A 77 13.58 -8.53 0.93
CA PRO A 77 12.16 -8.76 0.78
C PRO A 77 11.50 -8.14 2.02
N GLY A 78 11.12 -6.87 1.95
CA GLY A 78 10.37 -6.25 3.03
C GLY A 78 10.20 -4.75 2.83
N SER A 79 8.97 -4.32 2.55
CA SER A 79 8.60 -2.91 2.62
C SER A 79 8.90 -2.32 4.01
N SER A 80 9.01 -0.99 4.13
CA SER A 80 9.18 -0.34 5.45
C SER A 80 8.10 -0.77 6.45
N THR A 81 6.87 -0.99 6.00
CA THR A 81 5.76 -1.52 6.81
C THR A 81 6.02 -2.95 7.30
N TRP A 82 6.51 -3.85 6.45
CA TRP A 82 6.91 -5.20 6.87
C TRP A 82 8.05 -5.14 7.90
N GLN A 83 9.02 -4.25 7.68
CA GLN A 83 10.15 -4.07 8.60
C GLN A 83 9.70 -3.50 9.95
N SER A 84 8.73 -2.59 9.97
CA SER A 84 8.12 -2.08 11.21
C SER A 84 7.46 -3.19 12.04
N LEU A 85 6.66 -4.05 11.39
CA LEU A 85 6.05 -5.21 12.06
C LEU A 85 7.12 -6.20 12.53
N ALA A 86 8.08 -6.54 11.66
CA ALA A 86 9.15 -7.49 11.98
C ALA A 86 10.07 -7.01 13.12
N ARG A 87 10.22 -5.69 13.29
CA ARG A 87 11.04 -5.08 14.35
C ARG A 87 10.24 -4.72 15.60
N GLY A 88 8.92 -4.85 15.59
CA GLY A 88 8.05 -4.50 16.71
C GLY A 88 8.18 -3.04 17.16
N THR A 89 8.47 -2.11 16.24
CA THR A 89 8.78 -0.71 16.59
C THR A 89 7.59 0.09 17.11
N GLY A 90 6.38 -0.50 17.12
CA GLY A 90 5.14 0.16 17.52
C GLY A 90 4.67 1.26 16.57
N THR A 91 5.33 1.45 15.43
CA THR A 91 5.08 2.54 14.47
C THR A 91 4.89 1.97 13.06
N SER A 92 3.76 2.31 12.44
CA SER A 92 3.44 1.91 11.07
C SER A 92 3.06 3.13 10.23
N GLU A 93 3.55 3.19 9.00
CA GLU A 93 3.20 4.25 8.04
C GLU A 93 1.80 4.05 7.42
N VAL A 94 1.06 3.01 7.80
CA VAL A 94 -0.22 2.65 7.18
C VAL A 94 -1.26 3.77 7.21
N ASP A 95 -1.30 4.58 8.28
CA ASP A 95 -2.20 5.73 8.39
C ASP A 95 -1.86 6.85 7.40
N ALA A 96 -0.58 7.03 7.09
CA ALA A 96 -0.09 8.00 6.11
C ALA A 96 -0.23 7.47 4.67
N LEU A 97 -0.53 6.18 4.50
CA LEU A 97 -0.66 5.52 3.20
C LEU A 97 -2.11 5.12 2.93
N ASN A 98 -2.53 3.93 3.36
CA ASN A 98 -3.89 3.44 3.19
C ASN A 98 -4.90 4.36 3.91
N GLY A 99 -4.54 4.89 5.09
CA GLY A 99 -5.38 5.87 5.80
C GLY A 99 -5.56 7.21 5.07
N GLU A 100 -4.58 7.65 4.28
CA GLU A 100 -4.71 8.82 3.40
C GLU A 100 -5.76 8.55 2.30
N VAL A 101 -5.68 7.38 1.64
CA VAL A 101 -6.67 6.98 0.63
C VAL A 101 -8.08 6.93 1.21
N VAL A 102 -8.25 6.38 2.42
CA VAL A 102 -9.55 6.37 3.11
C VAL A 102 -10.07 7.79 3.35
N ARG A 103 -9.22 8.71 3.80
CA ARG A 103 -9.62 10.11 4.05
C ARG A 103 -9.97 10.85 2.76
N ILE A 104 -9.21 10.67 1.69
CA ILE A 104 -9.51 11.29 0.40
C ILE A 104 -10.81 10.70 -0.16
N GLY A 105 -10.97 9.37 -0.10
CA GLY A 105 -12.17 8.67 -0.57
C GLY A 105 -13.43 9.15 0.14
N ALA A 106 -13.39 9.29 1.47
CA ALA A 106 -14.50 9.85 2.23
C ALA A 106 -14.89 11.27 1.80
N ARG A 107 -13.92 12.13 1.46
CA ARG A 107 -14.20 13.49 0.95
C ARG A 107 -14.72 13.50 -0.48
N ALA A 108 -14.29 12.53 -1.29
CA ALA A 108 -14.67 12.39 -2.70
C ALA A 108 -15.93 11.53 -2.92
N GLY A 109 -16.52 10.95 -1.86
CA GLY A 109 -17.68 10.06 -1.97
C GLY A 109 -17.37 8.69 -2.57
N VAL A 110 -16.10 8.25 -2.55
CA VAL A 110 -15.68 6.94 -3.08
C VAL A 110 -15.44 5.97 -1.92
N PRO A 111 -16.12 4.81 -1.87
CA PRO A 111 -15.89 3.81 -0.83
C PRO A 111 -14.53 3.14 -0.99
N THR A 112 -13.83 2.95 0.14
CA THR A 112 -12.50 2.29 0.20
C THR A 112 -12.45 1.18 1.24
N PRO A 113 -13.35 0.17 1.20
CA PRO A 113 -13.45 -0.85 2.23
C PRO A 113 -12.17 -1.66 2.41
N VAL A 114 -11.43 -1.97 1.34
CA VAL A 114 -10.18 -2.73 1.41
C VAL A 114 -9.09 -1.92 2.08
N ASN A 115 -8.87 -0.66 1.67
CA ASN A 115 -7.88 0.20 2.32
C ASN A 115 -8.23 0.49 3.78
N ALA A 116 -9.51 0.58 4.14
CA ALA A 116 -9.96 0.75 5.52
C ALA A 116 -9.65 -0.51 6.36
N ALA A 117 -9.95 -1.70 5.84
CA ALA A 117 -9.64 -2.96 6.52
C ALA A 117 -8.14 -3.15 6.73
N LEU A 118 -7.33 -2.91 5.69
CA LEU A 118 -5.87 -2.95 5.78
C LEU A 118 -5.32 -2.01 6.84
N THR A 119 -5.81 -0.77 6.88
CA THR A 119 -5.41 0.23 7.89
C THR A 119 -5.68 -0.29 9.30
N ARG A 120 -6.91 -0.72 9.57
CA ARG A 120 -7.32 -1.25 10.87
C ARG A 120 -6.50 -2.46 11.31
N LEU A 121 -6.30 -3.43 10.40
CA LEU A 121 -5.59 -4.67 10.71
C LEU A 121 -4.10 -4.45 10.95
N VAL A 122 -3.43 -3.61 10.16
CA VAL A 122 -2.01 -3.28 10.37
C VAL A 122 -1.82 -2.52 11.69
N LEU A 123 -2.69 -1.56 12.03
CA LEU A 123 -2.62 -0.86 13.31
C LEU A 123 -2.82 -1.80 14.49
N ALA A 124 -3.79 -2.73 14.39
CA ALA A 124 -4.01 -3.74 15.42
C ALA A 124 -2.78 -4.64 15.60
N ALA A 125 -2.24 -5.17 14.50
CA ALA A 125 -1.02 -5.99 14.52
C ALA A 125 0.18 -5.23 15.11
N THR A 126 0.34 -3.94 14.77
CA THR A 126 1.42 -3.08 15.28
C THR A 126 1.30 -2.88 16.79
N ARG A 127 0.11 -2.55 17.27
CA ARG A 127 -0.17 -2.33 18.70
C ARG A 127 0.01 -3.61 19.52
N GLU A 128 -0.31 -4.75 18.94
CA GLU A 128 -0.24 -6.06 19.59
C GLU A 128 1.12 -6.74 19.43
N GLY A 129 2.07 -6.13 18.72
CA GLY A 129 3.40 -6.71 18.45
C GLY A 129 3.34 -8.01 17.65
N ARG A 130 2.30 -8.20 16.82
CA ARG A 130 2.14 -9.42 16.01
C ARG A 130 3.19 -9.46 14.88
N PRO A 131 3.72 -10.65 14.55
CA PRO A 131 4.61 -10.79 13.41
C PRO A 131 3.86 -10.52 12.08
N PRO A 132 4.59 -10.20 11.00
CA PRO A 132 4.01 -10.11 9.67
C PRO A 132 3.53 -11.48 9.17
N GLY A 133 2.68 -11.49 8.13
CA GLY A 133 2.20 -12.73 7.50
C GLY A 133 1.17 -13.51 8.33
N THR A 134 0.41 -12.83 9.18
CA THR A 134 -0.57 -13.44 10.09
C THR A 134 -1.98 -13.57 9.52
N HIS A 135 -2.23 -13.06 8.31
CA HIS A 135 -3.54 -13.11 7.65
C HIS A 135 -3.40 -13.63 6.22
N THR A 136 -4.42 -14.34 5.75
CA THR A 136 -4.60 -14.66 4.33
C THR A 136 -5.24 -13.48 3.58
N PRO A 137 -5.05 -13.37 2.26
CA PRO A 137 -5.75 -12.35 1.47
C PRO A 137 -7.27 -12.41 1.60
N HIS A 138 -7.82 -13.64 1.68
CA HIS A 138 -9.25 -13.88 1.84
C HIS A 138 -9.77 -13.34 3.18
N GLU A 139 -9.08 -13.59 4.30
CA GLU A 139 -9.50 -13.05 5.61
C GLU A 139 -9.55 -11.51 5.63
N VAL A 140 -8.66 -10.85 4.89
CA VAL A 140 -8.68 -9.38 4.78
C VAL A 140 -9.87 -8.90 3.93
N LEU A 141 -10.19 -9.60 2.83
CA LEU A 141 -11.34 -9.28 1.97
C LEU A 141 -12.67 -9.51 2.70
N ALA A 142 -12.80 -10.62 3.43
CA ALA A 142 -13.90 -10.89 4.34
C ALA A 142 -14.06 -9.77 5.39
N ALA A 143 -12.95 -9.34 6.01
CA ALA A 143 -12.95 -8.26 6.98
C ALA A 143 -13.28 -6.87 6.38
N ALA A 144 -13.17 -6.72 5.06
CA ALA A 144 -13.59 -5.55 4.29
C ALA A 144 -15.07 -5.66 3.82
N GLY A 145 -15.71 -6.84 3.94
CA GLY A 145 -17.08 -7.08 3.53
C GLY A 145 -17.27 -7.14 2.01
N VAL A 146 -16.26 -7.64 1.27
CA VAL A 146 -16.22 -7.62 -0.20
C VAL A 146 -15.84 -8.97 -0.83
N ASP A 147 -16.08 -10.08 -0.12
CA ASP A 147 -15.91 -11.45 -0.61
C ASP A 147 -16.81 -11.76 -1.82
#